data_AF-A0A1V1PGK5-F1
#
_entry.id   AF-A0A1V1PGK5-F1
#
_cell.length_a   1.000
_cell.length_b   1.000
_cell.length_c   1.000
_cell.angle_alpha   90.00
_cell.angle_beta   90.00
_cell.angle_gamma   90.00
#
_symmetry.space_group_name_H-M   'P 1'
#
loop_
_entity.id
_entity.type
_entity.pdbx_description
1 polymer ?
#
loop_
_entity_poly.entity_id
_entity_poly.type
_entity_poly.pdbx_seq_one_letter_code
_entity_poly.pdbx_strand_id
1 'polypeptide(L)'
;MPEFIKNYRILYKTICLTGLTVICLFSSISLQSFDKKSLFMSKCCSCHNGSGEAKTISPSMNAVKQWKRFFKKNKHKRKYKDISAVVSEAESDAILSYLIEHAADSQKPQAFGLR
;
A
#
# COMPACT_ATOMS: atom_id res chain seq x y z
N MET A 1 -33.63 -19.02 47.21
CA MET A 1 -32.20 -19.10 46.83
C MET A 1 -31.82 -20.00 45.63
N PRO A 2 -32.68 -20.82 44.98
CA PRO A 2 -32.24 -21.64 43.84
C PRO A 2 -32.31 -20.93 42.47
N GLU A 3 -33.21 -19.97 42.29
CA GLU A 3 -33.40 -19.27 40.99
C GLU A 3 -32.24 -18.33 40.63
N PHE A 4 -31.60 -17.70 41.63
CA PHE A 4 -30.45 -16.82 41.41
C PHE A 4 -29.24 -17.57 40.83
N ILE A 5 -29.00 -18.80 41.29
CA ILE A 5 -27.88 -19.64 40.84
C ILE A 5 -28.12 -20.17 39.43
N LYS A 6 -29.37 -20.48 39.06
CA LYS A 6 -29.74 -20.87 37.69
C LYS A 6 -29.52 -19.74 36.70
N ASN A 7 -29.97 -18.53 37.04
CA ASN A 7 -29.82 -17.35 36.19
C ASN A 7 -28.35 -16.98 35.96
N TYR A 8 -27.51 -17.10 37.00
CA TYR A 8 -26.06 -16.89 36.87
C TYR A 8 -25.38 -17.92 35.95
N ARG A 9 -25.81 -19.19 36.00
CA ARG A 9 -25.29 -20.25 35.11
C ARG A 9 -25.75 -20.10 33.66
N ILE A 10 -26.97 -19.60 33.43
CA ILE A 10 -27.48 -19.29 32.10
C ILE A 10 -26.72 -18.08 31.51
N LEU A 11 -26.51 -17.04 32.32
CA LEU A 11 -25.76 -15.84 31.95
C LEU A 11 -24.29 -16.15 31.61
N TYR A 12 -23.62 -16.98 32.41
CA TYR A 12 -22.25 -17.40 32.14
C TYR A 12 -22.14 -18.24 30.85
N LYS A 13 -23.11 -19.14 30.61
CA LYS A 13 -23.16 -19.94 29.38
C LYS A 13 -23.42 -19.09 28.15
N THR A 14 -24.32 -18.12 28.22
CA THR A 14 -24.60 -17.23 27.07
C THR A 14 -23.42 -16.30 26.77
N ILE A 15 -22.75 -15.75 27.79
CA ILE A 15 -21.53 -14.94 27.61
C ILE A 15 -20.38 -15.77 27.00
N CYS A 16 -20.18 -17.02 27.44
CA CYS A 16 -19.16 -17.89 26.84
C CYS A 16 -19.51 -18.31 25.40
N LEU A 17 -20.79 -18.55 25.08
CA LEU A 17 -21.21 -18.95 23.73
C LEU A 17 -21.14 -17.80 22.73
N THR A 18 -21.45 -16.57 23.16
CA THR A 18 -21.38 -15.37 22.30
C THR A 18 -19.98 -14.78 22.20
N GLY A 19 -19.13 -14.95 23.22
CA GLY A 19 -17.73 -14.56 23.17
C GLY A 19 -16.90 -15.35 22.15
N LEU A 20 -17.28 -16.61 21.87
CA LEU A 20 -16.58 -17.49 20.93
C LEU A 20 -16.94 -17.21 19.45
N THR A 21 -18.13 -16.67 19.16
CA THR A 21 -18.61 -16.47 17.78
C THR A 21 -18.19 -15.14 17.16
N VAL A 22 -17.82 -14.14 17.96
CA VAL A 22 -17.44 -12.80 17.48
C VAL A 22 -16.02 -12.75 16.86
N ILE A 23 -15.15 -13.71 17.17
CA ILE A 23 -13.77 -13.73 16.67
C ILE A 23 -13.68 -14.10 15.17
N CYS A 24 -14.70 -14.75 14.60
CA CYS A 24 -14.65 -15.27 13.23
C CYS A 24 -15.12 -14.31 12.12
N LEU A 25 -15.59 -13.10 12.44
CA LEU A 25 -16.15 -12.17 11.44
C LEU A 25 -15.15 -11.17 10.84
N PHE A 26 -13.86 -11.22 11.19
CA PHE A 26 -12.89 -10.16 10.83
C PHE A 26 -11.86 -10.48 9.75
N SER A 27 -11.81 -11.69 9.18
CA SER A 27 -10.63 -12.10 8.42
C SER A 27 -10.92 -12.42 6.96
N SER A 28 -11.00 -11.36 6.14
CA SER A 28 -10.68 -11.42 4.71
C SER A 28 -9.98 -10.13 4.25
N ILE A 29 -8.91 -9.71 4.95
CA ILE A 29 -7.98 -8.74 4.35
C ILE A 29 -7.14 -9.52 3.34
N SER A 30 -7.52 -9.46 2.06
CA SER A 30 -6.72 -10.00 0.98
C SER A 30 -5.38 -9.26 0.93
N LEU A 31 -4.28 -9.92 1.32
CA LEU A 31 -2.93 -9.38 1.12
C LEU A 31 -2.62 -9.42 -0.38
N GLN A 32 -2.80 -8.30 -1.07
CA GLN A 32 -2.45 -8.21 -2.48
C GLN A 32 -0.93 -8.00 -2.59
N SER A 33 -0.18 -9.06 -2.92
CA SER A 33 1.27 -8.99 -3.11
C SER A 33 1.59 -8.52 -4.53
N PHE A 34 2.10 -7.30 -4.67
CA PHE A 34 2.62 -6.80 -5.94
C PHE A 34 4.14 -7.04 -6.02
N ASP A 35 4.63 -7.50 -7.18
CA ASP A 35 6.03 -7.27 -7.55
C ASP A 35 6.20 -5.76 -7.80
N LYS A 36 6.73 -5.06 -6.79
CA LYS A 36 6.80 -3.60 -6.78
C LYS A 36 7.68 -3.05 -7.91
N LYS A 37 8.73 -3.77 -8.31
CA LYS A 37 9.60 -3.37 -9.42
C LYS A 37 8.84 -3.47 -10.74
N SER A 38 8.21 -4.61 -11.00
CA SER A 38 7.40 -4.81 -12.20
C SER A 38 6.24 -3.81 -12.28
N LEU A 39 5.59 -3.53 -11.15
CA LEU A 39 4.52 -2.54 -11.07
C LEU A 39 5.00 -1.12 -11.40
N PHE A 40 6.15 -0.70 -10.85
CA PHE A 40 6.76 0.59 -11.20
C PHE A 40 7.13 0.67 -12.70
N MET A 41 7.71 -0.39 -13.27
CA MET A 41 8.08 -0.44 -14.69
C MET A 41 6.85 -0.39 -15.60
N SER A 42 5.81 -1.16 -15.30
CA SER A 42 4.58 -1.21 -16.11
C SER A 42 3.75 0.07 -16.01
N LYS A 43 3.59 0.64 -14.80
CA LYS A 43 2.72 1.82 -14.60
C LYS A 43 3.45 3.11 -14.90
N CYS A 44 4.57 3.37 -14.22
CA CYS A 44 5.24 4.67 -14.30
C CYS A 44 6.13 4.79 -15.53
N CYS A 45 6.82 3.71 -15.92
CA CYS A 45 7.72 3.74 -17.07
C CYS A 45 6.98 3.55 -18.41
N SER A 46 5.66 3.38 -18.40
CA SER A 46 4.86 3.43 -19.64
C SER A 46 5.05 4.76 -20.39
N CYS A 47 5.04 5.89 -19.67
CA CYS A 47 5.32 7.22 -20.23
C CYS A 47 6.75 7.72 -19.94
N HIS A 48 7.38 7.25 -18.85
CA HIS A 48 8.70 7.73 -18.39
C HIS A 48 9.88 6.84 -18.85
N ASN A 49 9.77 6.18 -20.00
CA ASN A 49 10.79 5.27 -20.56
C ASN A 49 11.91 5.96 -21.34
N GLY A 50 11.85 7.28 -21.55
CA GLY A 50 12.84 8.03 -22.34
C GLY A 50 12.54 8.13 -23.83
N SER A 51 11.39 7.65 -24.32
CA SER A 51 10.97 7.79 -25.73
C SER A 51 10.48 9.21 -26.10
N GLY A 52 10.53 10.16 -25.17
CA GLY A 52 10.21 11.58 -25.42
C GLY A 52 8.85 12.04 -24.89
N GLU A 53 7.93 11.15 -24.51
CA GLU A 53 6.60 11.52 -23.97
C GLU A 53 6.68 12.14 -22.57
N ALA A 54 7.60 11.66 -21.73
CA ALA A 54 7.90 12.26 -20.44
C ALA A 54 9.38 12.06 -20.09
N LYS A 55 9.90 12.93 -19.22
CA LYS A 55 11.27 12.80 -18.69
C LYS A 55 11.45 11.45 -18.02
N THR A 56 12.56 10.77 -18.29
CA THR A 56 12.91 9.52 -17.61
C THR A 56 12.88 9.70 -16.09
N ILE A 57 12.39 8.69 -15.39
CA ILE A 57 12.36 8.66 -13.92
C ILE A 57 13.26 7.51 -13.44
N SER A 58 13.95 7.72 -12.33
CA SER A 58 14.65 6.66 -11.60
C SER A 58 14.29 6.73 -10.13
N PRO A 59 14.24 5.60 -9.40
CA PRO A 59 14.09 5.63 -7.95
C PRO A 59 15.13 6.54 -7.27
N SER A 60 16.38 6.50 -7.72
CA SER A 60 17.47 7.33 -7.20
C SER A 60 17.41 8.82 -7.54
N MET A 61 16.44 9.29 -8.33
CA MET A 61 16.37 10.71 -8.72
C MET A 61 15.94 11.63 -7.55
N ASN A 62 15.33 11.05 -6.51
CA ASN A 62 14.83 11.78 -5.35
C ASN A 62 15.19 11.02 -4.06
N ALA A 63 15.32 11.77 -2.98
CA ALA A 63 15.39 11.24 -1.63
C ALA A 63 14.04 10.69 -1.14
N VAL A 64 14.04 9.81 -0.12
CA VAL A 64 12.83 9.22 0.48
C VAL A 64 11.78 10.27 0.80
N LYS A 65 12.18 11.37 1.46
CA LYS A 65 11.26 12.45 1.86
C LYS A 65 10.64 13.17 0.67
N GLN A 66 11.39 13.30 -0.43
CA GLN A 66 10.92 13.94 -1.66
C GLN A 66 9.87 13.06 -2.37
N TRP A 67 10.09 11.73 -2.42
CA TRP A 67 9.11 10.79 -2.95
C TRP A 67 7.82 10.77 -2.14
N LYS A 68 7.90 10.66 -0.81
CA LYS A 68 6.72 10.74 0.06
C LYS A 68 5.93 12.03 -0.17
N ARG A 69 6.63 13.17 -0.30
CA ARG A 69 5.99 14.47 -0.57
C ARG A 69 5.38 14.53 -1.98
N PHE A 70 5.96 13.86 -2.97
CA PHE A 70 5.43 13.81 -4.34
C PHE A 70 4.07 13.12 -4.37
N PHE A 71 3.95 11.94 -3.77
CA PHE A 71 2.71 11.17 -3.67
C PHE A 71 1.68 11.88 -2.79
N LYS A 72 2.06 12.32 -1.58
CA LYS A 72 1.16 13.04 -0.66
C LYS A 72 0.52 14.28 -1.28
N LYS A 73 1.24 15.00 -2.13
CA LYS A 73 0.75 16.22 -2.79
C LYS A 73 0.17 15.97 -4.19
N ASN A 74 0.06 14.70 -4.59
CA ASN A 74 -0.37 14.30 -5.93
C ASN A 74 0.29 15.14 -7.04
N LYS A 75 1.62 15.29 -6.95
CA LYS A 75 2.35 16.26 -7.79
C LYS A 75 2.30 15.93 -9.29
N HIS A 76 1.95 14.70 -9.65
CA HIS A 76 1.76 14.28 -11.03
C HIS A 76 0.58 15.00 -11.67
N LYS A 77 -0.56 15.12 -10.96
CA LYS A 77 -1.74 15.90 -11.39
C LYS A 77 -1.42 17.35 -11.73
N ARG A 78 -0.48 17.95 -10.99
CA ARG A 78 -0.10 19.35 -11.22
C ARG A 78 0.61 19.58 -12.56
N LYS A 79 1.24 18.54 -13.12
CA LYS A 79 2.00 18.63 -14.37
C LYS A 79 1.33 17.91 -15.54
N TYR A 80 0.50 16.92 -15.25
CA TYR A 80 -0.15 16.07 -16.25
C TYR A 80 -1.45 15.48 -15.66
N LYS A 81 -1.73 14.20 -15.88
CA LYS A 81 -2.92 13.51 -15.33
C LYS A 81 -2.81 13.20 -13.83
N ASP A 82 -3.95 12.97 -13.19
CA ASP A 82 -4.00 12.44 -11.83
C ASP A 82 -3.37 11.03 -11.79
N ILE A 83 -2.53 10.71 -10.78
CA ILE A 83 -1.99 9.36 -10.63
C ILE A 83 -3.11 8.35 -10.40
N SER A 84 -4.16 8.75 -9.68
CA SER A 84 -5.29 7.86 -9.36
C SER A 84 -6.08 7.42 -10.60
N ALA A 85 -5.90 8.09 -11.74
CA ALA A 85 -6.53 7.69 -13.00
C ALA A 85 -5.86 6.46 -13.65
N VAL A 86 -4.66 6.09 -13.22
CA VAL A 86 -3.86 5.00 -13.83
C VAL A 86 -3.30 3.99 -12.81
N VAL A 87 -3.31 4.35 -11.52
CA VAL A 87 -2.80 3.54 -10.42
C VAL A 87 -3.83 3.53 -9.29
N SER A 88 -4.20 2.34 -8.80
CA SER A 88 -5.05 2.22 -7.60
C SER A 88 -4.31 2.65 -6.33
N GLU A 89 -5.02 2.82 -5.21
CA GLU A 89 -4.38 3.18 -3.94
C GLU A 89 -3.34 2.13 -3.49
N ALA A 90 -3.69 0.85 -3.54
CA ALA A 90 -2.79 -0.24 -3.18
C ALA A 90 -1.56 -0.32 -4.11
N GLU A 91 -1.76 -0.11 -5.40
CA GLU A 91 -0.65 -0.04 -6.36
C GLU A 91 0.24 1.20 -6.10
N SER A 92 -0.37 2.34 -5.73
CA SER A 92 0.35 3.57 -5.40
C SER A 92 1.25 3.39 -4.19
N ASP A 93 0.76 2.70 -3.15
CA ASP A 93 1.56 2.38 -1.97
C ASP A 93 2.69 1.40 -2.27
N ALA A 94 2.44 0.40 -3.13
CA ALA A 94 3.49 -0.52 -3.59
C ALA A 94 4.58 0.19 -4.39
N ILE A 95 4.19 1.09 -5.30
CA ILE A 95 5.13 1.91 -6.08
C ILE A 95 5.92 2.86 -5.18
N LEU A 96 5.27 3.57 -4.27
CA LEU A 96 5.96 4.45 -3.32
C LEU A 96 6.95 3.65 -2.47
N SER A 97 6.56 2.46 -2.01
CA SER A 97 7.44 1.56 -1.24
C SER A 97 8.70 1.19 -2.03
N TYR A 98 8.58 0.86 -3.31
CA TYR A 98 9.72 0.60 -4.18
C TYR A 98 10.61 1.85 -4.37
N LEU A 99 9.99 3.00 -4.61
CA LEU A 99 10.72 4.26 -4.82
C LEU A 99 11.52 4.69 -3.58
N ILE A 100 11.00 4.47 -2.37
CA ILE A 100 11.73 4.81 -1.14
C ILE A 100 12.81 3.77 -0.79
N GLU A 101 12.57 2.48 -1.08
CA GLU A 101 13.55 1.41 -0.87
C GLU A 101 14.80 1.59 -1.74
N HIS A 102 14.61 2.22 -2.91
CA HIS A 102 15.66 2.48 -3.89
C HIS A 102 15.95 3.98 -4.12
N ALA A 103 15.54 4.83 -3.18
CA ALA A 103 15.76 6.27 -3.23
C ALA A 103 17.25 6.64 -3.20
N ALA A 104 17.56 7.89 -3.54
CA ALA A 104 18.94 8.41 -3.58
C ALA A 104 19.70 8.22 -2.26
N ASP A 105 19.00 8.40 -1.13
CA ASP A 105 19.50 8.32 0.24
C ASP A 105 19.15 6.98 0.92
N SER A 106 18.75 5.96 0.14
CA SER A 106 18.53 4.61 0.64
C SER A 106 19.84 3.81 0.72
N GLN A 107 19.80 2.63 1.35
CA GLN A 107 20.93 1.70 1.35
C GLN A 107 21.14 1.00 0.00
N LYS A 108 20.13 1.01 -0.89
CA LYS A 108 20.13 0.30 -2.17
C LYS A 108 19.64 1.22 -3.31
N PRO A 109 20.25 2.40 -3.52
CA PRO A 109 19.80 3.35 -4.52
C PRO A 109 19.84 2.72 -5.91
N GLN A 110 18.79 2.93 -6.71
CA GLN A 110 18.74 2.38 -8.07
C GLN A 110 18.51 3.49 -9.10
N ALA A 111 19.50 3.68 -9.97
CA ALA A 111 19.36 4.48 -11.18
C ALA A 111 18.65 3.66 -12.28
N PHE A 112 17.96 4.35 -13.20
CA PHE A 112 17.35 3.70 -14.35
C PHE A 112 18.46 3.14 -15.25
N GLY A 113 18.34 1.90 -15.72
CA GLY A 113 19.33 1.26 -16.59
C GLY A 113 19.75 -0.17 -16.23
N LEU A 114 19.32 -0.74 -15.11
CA LEU A 114 19.52 -2.18 -14.84
C LEU A 114 18.45 -3.01 -15.57
N ARG A 115 18.63 -3.14 -16.89
CA ARG A 115 18.34 -4.39 -17.59
C ARG A 115 19.59 -5.25 -17.55
#